data_AF-A0A962JNZ0-F1
#
_entry.id   AF-A0A962JNZ0-F1
#
_cell.length_a   1.000
_cell.length_b   1.000
_cell.length_c   1.000
_cell.angle_alpha   90.00
_cell.angle_beta   90.00
_cell.angle_gamma   90.00
#
_symmetry.space_group_name_H-M   'P 1'
#
loop_
_entity.id
_entity.type
_entity.pdbx_description
1 polymer ?
#
loop_
_entity_poly.entity_id
_entity_poly.type
_entity_poly.pdbx_seq_one_letter_code
_entity_poly.pdbx_strand_id
1 'polypeptide(L)' 'MTLLQLDAVSVGYQKPVLANISFKVHKGEVLGLSGSNGCGKSTLL' A
#
# COMPACT_ATOMS: atom_id res chain seq x y z
N MET A 1 6.42 -7.64 16.54
CA MET A 1 7.53 -7.20 15.67
C MET A 1 6.94 -6.81 14.32
N THR A 2 7.22 -5.60 13.83
CA THR A 2 6.79 -5.15 12.50
C THR A 2 7.55 -5.90 11.42
N LEU A 3 6.83 -6.41 10.41
CA LEU A 3 7.38 -7.12 9.26
C LEU A 3 7.50 -6.19 8.05
N LEU A 4 6.48 -5.37 7.81
CA LEU A 4 6.43 -4.38 6.73
C LEU A 4 5.95 -3.05 7.31
N GLN A 5 6.56 -1.95 6.90
CA GLN A 5 6.13 -0.60 7.24
C GLN A 5 6.21 0.28 5.99
N LEU A 6 5.11 0.96 5.69
CA LEU A 6 5.05 2.05 4.74
C LEU A 6 4.83 3.34 5.52
N ASP A 7 5.54 4.39 5.13
CA ASP A 7 5.45 5.71 5.71
C ASP A 7 5.39 6.78 4.61
N ALA A 8 4.24 7.44 4.48
CA ALA A 8 3.93 8.48 3.52
C ALA A 8 4.31 8.13 2.06
N VAL A 9 4.10 6.86 1.67
CA VAL A 9 4.48 6.37 0.35
C VAL A 9 3.51 6.90 -0.71
N SER A 10 4.07 7.50 -1.75
CA SER A 10 3.35 7.93 -2.95
C SER A 10 3.99 7.30 -4.19
N VAL A 11 3.17 6.68 -5.05
CA VAL A 11 3.65 5.92 -6.22
C VAL A 11 2.81 6.25 -7.43
N GLY A 12 3.47 6.52 -8.56
CA GLY A 12 2.86 6.73 -9.86
C GLY A 12 3.90 7.19 -10.88
N TYR A 13 3.53 7.15 -12.16
CA TYR A 13 4.42 7.55 -13.25
C TYR A 13 4.36 9.06 -13.50
N GLN A 14 3.26 9.54 -14.08
CA GLN A 14 3.04 10.97 -14.35
C GLN A 14 2.27 11.65 -13.22
N LYS A 15 1.33 10.92 -12.62
CA LYS A 15 0.56 11.33 -11.43
C LYS A 15 0.53 10.17 -10.43
N PRO A 16 0.48 10.45 -9.12
CA PRO A 16 0.37 9.41 -8.11
C PRO A 16 -0.93 8.63 -8.32
N VAL A 17 -0.79 7.30 -8.40
CA VAL A 17 -1.90 6.34 -8.29
C VAL A 17 -2.20 6.07 -6.81
N LEU A 18 -1.15 6.07 -5.99
CA LEU A 18 -1.21 6.03 -4.53
C LEU A 18 -0.57 7.32 -4.00
N ALA A 19 -1.19 7.94 -3.01
CA ALA A 19 -0.68 9.16 -2.39
C ALA A 19 -0.73 9.05 -0.86
N ASN A 20 0.39 9.32 -0.22
CA ASN A 20 0.55 9.37 1.24
C ASN A 20 0.00 8.14 1.98
N ILE A 21 0.33 6.95 1.49
CA ILE A 21 -0.08 5.69 2.12
C ILE A 21 0.87 5.35 3.27
N SER A 22 0.33 5.18 4.47
CA SER A 22 1.05 4.73 5.66
C SER A 22 0.32 3.58 6.34
N PHE A 23 1.00 2.45 6.52
CA PHE A 23 0.50 1.33 7.33
C PHE A 23 1.65 0.44 7.81
N LYS A 24 1.35 -0.43 8.77
CA LYS A 24 2.27 -1.45 9.27
C LYS A 24 1.60 -2.80 9.16
N VAL A 25 2.38 -3.83 8.84
CA VAL A 25 1.98 -5.23 8.93
C VAL A 25 2.90 -5.91 9.92
N HIS A 26 2.32 -6.53 10.93
CA HIS A 26 3.04 -7.28 11.94
C HIS A 26 3.19 -8.75 11.51
N LYS A 27 4.24 -9.40 12.02
CA LYS A 27 4.49 -10.81 11.74
C LYS A 27 3.30 -11.66 12.19
N GLY A 28 2.72 -12.43 11.26
CA GLY A 28 1.57 -13.30 11.49
C GLY A 28 0.21 -12.69 11.12
N GLU A 29 0.15 -11.40 10.75
CA GLU A 29 -1.08 -10.77 10.27
C GLU A 29 -1.37 -11.11 8.81
N VAL A 30 -2.65 -11.23 8.48
CA VAL A 30 -3.15 -11.35 7.11
C VAL A 30 -3.72 -10.01 6.69
N LEU A 31 -3.07 -9.34 5.74
CA LEU A 31 -3.55 -8.08 5.16
C LEU A 31 -4.31 -8.34 3.86
N GLY A 32 -5.59 -7.97 3.82
CA GLY A 32 -6.40 -7.97 2.61
C GLY A 32 -6.40 -6.59 1.92
N LEU A 33 -6.18 -6.57 0.61
CA LEU A 33 -6.29 -5.37 -0.22
C LEU A 33 -7.55 -5.42 -1.08
N SER A 34 -8.48 -4.49 -0.84
CA SER A 34 -9.75 -4.40 -1.57
C SER A 34 -9.95 -3.01 -2.18
N GLY A 35 -10.72 -2.94 -3.26
CA GLY A 35 -11.02 -1.71 -3.99
C GLY A 35 -11.31 -1.98 -5.46
N SER A 36 -11.85 -0.97 -6.15
CA SER A 36 -12.21 -1.04 -7.57
C SER A 36 -10.99 -1.28 -8.49
N ASN A 37 -11.24 -1.73 -9.71
CA ASN A 37 -10.17 -1.87 -10.71
C ASN A 37 -9.52 -0.50 -10.98
N GLY A 38 -8.18 -0.48 -11.04
CA GLY A 38 -7.42 0.75 -11.25
C GLY A 38 -7.13 1.58 -9.99
N CYS A 39 -7.60 1.18 -8.80
CA CYS A 39 -7.36 1.96 -7.57
C CYS A 39 -5.95 1.83 -6.96
N GLY A 40 -5.00 1.16 -7.65
CA GLY A 40 -3.61 1.04 -7.19
C GLY A 40 -3.24 -0.20 -6.38
N LYS A 41 -4.11 -1.24 -6.29
CA LYS A 41 -3.80 -2.48 -5.55
C LYS A 41 -2.52 -3.18 -6.04
N SER A 42 -2.43 -3.44 -7.35
CA SER A 42 -1.22 -4.03 -7.96
C SER A 42 -0.04 -3.07 -8.03
N THR A 43 -0.26 -1.78 -7.78
CA THR A 43 0.81 -0.80 -7.63
C THR A 43 1.38 -0.80 -6.20
N LEU A 44 0.62 -1.29 -5.23
CA LEU A 44 1.01 -1.40 -3.84
C LEU A 44 1.78 -2.69 -3.51
N LEU A 45 1.54 -3.78 -4.28
CA LEU A 45 2.21 -5.08 -4.17
C LEU A 45 3.37 -5.18 -5.16
#